data_AF-A0A392PWB0-F1
#
_entry.id   AF-A0A392PWB0-F1
#
_cell.length_a   1.000
_cell.length_b   1.000
_cell.length_c   1.000
_cell.angle_alpha   90.00
_cell.angle_beta   90.00
_cell.angle_gamma   90.00
#
_symmetry.space_group_name_H-M   'P 1'
#
loop_
_entity.id
_entity.type
_entity.pdbx_description
1 polymer ?
#
loop_
_entity_poly.entity_id
_entity_poly.type
_entity_poly.pdbx_seq_one_letter_code
_entity_poly.pdbx_strand_id
1 'polypeptide(L)'
;KRFSTVPQWEKKFCYLVGSVPWRNVVECKRYMHLHPDVVNWDDSAVKEAFDNAKNRFYAEFNGFPCDIPSPDPNIYIDDVDWNATVDPEL
;
A
#
# COMPACT_ATOMS: atom_id res chain seq x y z
N LYS A 1 -25.86 3.75 19.90
CA LYS A 1 -25.09 3.08 18.83
C LYS A 1 -24.03 4.07 18.33
N ARG A 2 -22.74 3.83 18.57
CA ARG A 2 -21.67 4.64 17.94
C ARG A 2 -21.68 4.31 16.45
N PHE A 3 -22.09 5.24 15.61
CA PHE A 3 -21.89 5.12 14.17
C PHE A 3 -20.39 5.00 13.92
N SER A 4 -19.97 3.95 13.24
CA SER A 4 -18.62 3.87 12.70
C SER A 4 -18.48 5.02 11.71
N THR A 5 -17.68 6.02 12.05
CA THR A 5 -17.35 7.16 11.16
C THR A 5 -16.60 6.74 9.90
N VAL A 6 -16.05 5.52 9.87
CA VAL A 6 -15.33 4.99 8.71
C VAL A 6 -16.29 4.29 7.73
N PRO A 7 -16.26 4.67 6.44
CA PRO A 7 -17.04 4.03 5.39
C PRO A 7 -16.82 2.52 5.32
N GLN A 8 -17.84 1.78 4.87
CA GLN A 8 -17.75 0.32 4.76
C GLN A 8 -16.67 -0.14 3.78
N TRP A 9 -16.46 0.61 2.70
CA TRP A 9 -15.47 0.28 1.66
C TRP A 9 -14.05 0.27 2.24
N GLU A 10 -13.69 1.21 3.13
CA GLU A 10 -12.35 1.25 3.74
C GLU A 10 -12.08 0.02 4.59
N LYS A 11 -13.08 -0.43 5.35
CA LYS A 11 -12.97 -1.67 6.15
C LYS A 11 -12.80 -2.90 5.27
N LYS A 12 -13.51 -2.95 4.14
CA LYS A 12 -13.38 -4.01 3.14
C LYS A 12 -12.03 -3.96 2.47
N PHE A 13 -11.51 -2.78 2.14
CA PHE A 13 -10.17 -2.60 1.60
C PHE A 13 -9.10 -3.17 2.53
N CYS A 14 -9.11 -2.80 3.82
CA CYS A 14 -8.15 -3.34 4.80
C CYS A 14 -8.20 -4.87 4.87
N TYR A 15 -9.39 -5.46 4.84
CA TYR A 15 -9.56 -6.91 4.94
C TYR A 15 -9.20 -7.65 3.64
N LEU A 16 -9.69 -7.20 2.50
CA LEU A 16 -9.55 -7.90 1.22
C LEU A 16 -8.17 -7.68 0.59
N VAL A 17 -7.64 -6.46 0.66
CA VAL A 17 -6.36 -6.10 0.05
C VAL A 17 -5.21 -6.25 1.05
N GLY A 18 -5.41 -5.78 2.28
CA GLY A 18 -4.36 -5.82 3.31
C GLY A 18 -4.35 -7.11 4.13
N SER A 19 -5.39 -7.96 4.04
CA SER A 19 -5.59 -9.09 4.97
C SER A 19 -5.58 -8.69 6.45
N VAL A 20 -5.89 -7.42 6.75
CA VAL A 20 -5.89 -6.87 8.11
C VAL A 20 -7.31 -6.54 8.55
N PRO A 21 -7.82 -7.15 9.64
CA PRO A 21 -9.09 -6.75 10.23
C PRO A 21 -9.07 -5.28 10.67
N TRP A 22 -10.16 -4.54 10.42
CA TRP A 22 -10.26 -3.12 10.82
C TRP A 22 -9.95 -2.87 12.29
N ARG A 23 -10.31 -3.81 13.18
CA ARG A 23 -10.00 -3.72 14.61
C ARG A 23 -8.50 -3.59 14.86
N ASN A 24 -7.69 -4.38 14.14
CA ASN A 24 -6.24 -4.40 14.29
C ASN A 24 -5.64 -3.07 13.81
N VAL A 25 -6.16 -2.49 12.72
CA VAL A 25 -5.73 -1.15 12.25
C VAL A 25 -5.94 -0.08 13.34
N VAL A 26 -7.13 -0.06 13.95
CA VAL A 26 -7.46 0.88 15.03
C VAL A 26 -6.59 0.66 16.26
N GLU A 27 -6.30 -0.60 16.59
CA GLU A 27 -5.46 -0.97 17.72
C GLU A 27 -4.00 -0.57 17.50
N CYS A 28 -3.41 -0.92 16.34
CA CYS A 28 -2.06 -0.51 15.97
C CYS A 28 -1.89 1.00 16.06
N LYS A 29 -2.89 1.79 15.62
CA LYS A 29 -2.86 3.25 15.73
C LYS A 29 -2.65 3.75 17.17
N ARG A 30 -3.14 3.03 18.18
CA ARG A 30 -2.94 3.40 19.59
C ARG A 30 -1.51 3.19 20.05
N TYR A 31 -0.78 2.25 19.45
CA TYR A 31 0.58 1.89 19.82
C TYR A 31 1.65 2.53 18.91
N MET A 32 1.26 3.21 17.83
CA MET A 32 2.19 3.90 16.92
C MET A 32 3.13 4.87 17.65
N HIS A 33 2.69 5.51 18.73
CA HIS A 33 3.51 6.42 19.53
C HIS A 33 4.77 5.77 20.15
N LEU A 34 4.82 4.43 20.24
CA LEU A 34 5.98 3.68 20.72
C LEU A 34 7.10 3.58 19.67
N HIS A 35 6.80 3.89 18.40
CA HIS A 35 7.72 3.76 17.28
C HIS A 35 7.81 5.06 16.46
N PRO A 36 8.25 6.18 17.06
CA PRO A 36 8.26 7.49 16.40
C PRO A 36 9.13 7.52 15.13
N ASP A 37 10.23 6.77 15.09
CA ASP A 37 11.10 6.71 13.92
C ASP A 37 10.40 6.09 12.71
N VAL A 38 9.55 5.08 12.94
CA VAL A 38 8.74 4.45 11.90
C VAL A 38 7.59 5.37 11.48
N VAL A 39 6.95 6.05 12.44
CA VAL A 39 5.82 6.96 12.15
C VAL A 39 6.26 8.19 11.36
N ASN A 40 7.48 8.67 11.58
CA ASN A 40 8.03 9.87 10.93
C ASN A 40 8.93 9.54 9.74
N TRP A 41 9.05 8.27 9.34
CA TRP A 41 9.80 7.90 8.15
C TRP A 41 9.11 8.48 6.91
N ASP A 42 9.87 9.21 6.07
CA ASP A 42 9.44 9.56 4.73
C ASP A 42 9.32 8.30 3.85
N ASP A 43 8.09 7.83 3.72
CA ASP A 43 7.67 6.73 2.88
C ASP A 43 6.79 7.23 1.71
N SER A 44 7.02 8.45 1.22
CA SER A 44 6.20 9.11 0.20
C SER A 44 5.86 8.24 -1.02
N ALA A 45 6.78 7.42 -1.51
CA ALA A 45 6.52 6.46 -2.58
C ALA A 45 5.49 5.37 -2.20
N VAL A 46 5.59 4.84 -0.97
CA VAL A 46 4.63 3.86 -0.44
C VAL A 46 3.27 4.53 -0.22
N LYS A 47 3.26 5.76 0.29
CA LYS A 47 2.04 6.54 0.46
C LYS A 47 1.30 6.73 -0.87
N GLU A 48 2.00 7.11 -1.94
CA GLU A 48 1.42 7.25 -3.28
C GLU A 48 0.84 5.91 -3.78
N ALA A 49 1.61 4.83 -3.69
CA ALA A 49 1.15 3.50 -4.10
C ALA A 49 -0.10 3.05 -3.32
N PHE A 50 -0.14 3.33 -2.01
CA PHE A 50 -1.28 3.02 -1.14
C PHE A 50 -2.52 3.84 -1.50
N ASP A 51 -2.38 5.15 -1.72
CA ASP A 51 -3.48 6.02 -2.11
C ASP A 51 -4.03 5.63 -3.49
N ASN A 52 -3.17 5.27 -4.44
CA ASN A 52 -3.56 4.73 -5.74
C ASN A 52 -4.32 3.40 -5.62
N ALA A 53 -3.89 2.49 -4.74
CA ALA A 53 -4.61 1.25 -4.47
C ALA A 53 -6.00 1.50 -3.86
N LYS A 54 -6.11 2.45 -2.92
CA LYS A 54 -7.40 2.85 -2.35
C LYS A 54 -8.34 3.43 -3.41
N ASN A 55 -7.84 4.30 -4.28
CA ASN A 55 -8.65 4.93 -5.32
C ASN A 55 -9.17 3.90 -6.33
N ARG A 56 -8.32 2.94 -6.75
CA ARG A 56 -8.74 1.80 -7.59
C ARG A 56 -9.84 0.98 -6.92
N PHE A 57 -9.62 0.58 -5.66
CA PHE A 57 -10.62 -0.19 -4.91
C PHE A 57 -11.92 0.58 -4.70
N TYR A 58 -11.86 1.89 -4.43
CA TYR A 58 -13.04 2.73 -4.27
C TYR A 58 -13.84 2.82 -5.57
N ALA A 59 -13.18 2.99 -6.71
CA ALA A 59 -13.83 3.01 -8.01
C ALA A 59 -14.52 1.67 -8.29
N GLU A 60 -13.81 0.55 -8.10
CA GLU A 60 -14.36 -0.81 -8.24
C GLU A 60 -15.58 -1.02 -7.32
N PHE A 61 -15.46 -0.64 -6.05
CA PHE A 61 -16.50 -0.80 -5.04
C PHE A 61 -17.80 -0.06 -5.40
N ASN A 62 -17.70 1.09 -6.06
CA ASN A 62 -18.84 1.91 -6.46
C ASN A 62 -19.25 1.74 -7.94
N GLY A 63 -18.53 0.91 -8.70
CA GLY A 63 -18.77 0.71 -10.15
C GLY A 63 -18.38 1.92 -11.01
N PHE A 64 -17.42 2.74 -10.57
CA PHE A 64 -16.89 3.84 -11.36
C PHE A 64 -15.71 3.40 -12.25
N PRO A 65 -15.49 4.05 -13.40
CA PRO A 65 -14.25 3.87 -14.14
C PRO A 65 -13.05 4.36 -13.32
N CYS A 66 -11.89 3.74 -13.54
CA CYS A 66 -10.64 4.13 -12.89
C CYS A 66 -9.51 4.11 -13.92
N ASP A 67 -8.86 5.26 -14.10
CA ASP A 67 -7.76 5.42 -15.04
C ASP A 67 -6.38 5.23 -14.38
N ILE A 68 -6.35 4.90 -13.08
CA ILE A 68 -5.11 4.64 -12.35
C ILE A 68 -4.61 3.25 -12.73
N PRO A 69 -3.44 3.12 -13.37
CA PRO A 69 -2.91 1.82 -13.75
C PRO A 69 -2.48 1.01 -12.52
N SER A 70 -2.43 -0.31 -12.68
CA SER A 70 -1.72 -1.15 -11.71
C SER A 70 -0.22 -0.84 -11.75
N PRO A 71 0.48 -0.88 -10.60
CA PRO A 71 1.93 -0.73 -10.58
C PRO A 71 2.58 -1.87 -11.37
N ASP A 72 3.70 -1.56 -12.03
CA ASP A 72 4.50 -2.58 -12.71
C ASP A 72 5.11 -3.54 -11.66
N PRO A 73 4.81 -4.85 -11.72
CA PRO A 73 5.37 -5.82 -10.77
C PRO A 73 6.90 -5.94 -10.86
N ASN A 74 7.50 -5.51 -11.98
CA ASN A 74 8.93 -5.61 -12.25
C ASN A 74 9.66 -4.28 -12.06
N ILE A 75 9.01 -3.22 -11.55
CA ILE A 75 9.62 -1.88 -11.44
C ILE A 75 10.91 -1.84 -10.60
N TYR A 76 11.10 -2.82 -9.72
CA TYR A 76 12.31 -2.98 -8.88
C TYR A 76 13.14 -4.21 -9.25
N ILE A 77 12.82 -4.90 -10.34
CA ILE A 77 13.65 -5.97 -10.88
C ILE A 77 14.65 -5.30 -11.80
N ASP A 78 15.93 -5.34 -11.43
CA ASP A 78 17.00 -4.87 -12.29
C ASP A 78 17.04 -5.70 -13.58
N ASP A 79 17.20 -5.01 -14.71
CA ASP A 79 17.47 -5.67 -15.99
C ASP A 79 18.86 -6.29 -15.94
N VAL A 80 18.91 -7.61 -15.71
CA VAL A 80 20.15 -8.38 -15.72
C VAL A 80 20.61 -8.58 -17.16
N ASP A 81 21.76 -7.99 -17.52
CA ASP A 81 22.47 -8.35 -18.73
C ASP A 81 23.15 -9.72 -18.54
N TRP A 82 22.50 -10.78 -19.01
CA TRP A 82 23.03 -12.14 -18.98
C TRP A 82 24.31 -12.34 -19.80
N ASN A 83 24.67 -11.38 -20.65
CA ASN A 83 25.89 -11.39 -21.45
C ASN A 83 26.96 -10.43 -20.92
N ALA A 84 26.75 -9.83 -19.74
CA ALA A 84 27.72 -8.91 -19.16
C ALA A 84 29.07 -9.62 -18.97
N THR A 85 30.13 -9.02 -19.50
CA THR A 85 31.49 -9.45 -19.21
C THR A 85 31.85 -8.92 -17.83
N VAL A 86 31.87 -9.80 -16.83
CA VAL A 86 32.28 -9.44 -15.47
C VAL A 86 33.79 -9.24 -15.44
N ASP A 87 34.23 -8.09 -14.94
CA ASP A 87 35.65 -7.82 -14.72
C ASP A 87 36.20 -8.80 -13.66
N PRO A 88 37.22 -9.62 -13.98
CA PRO A 88 37.79 -10.56 -13.03
C PRO A 88 38.55 -9.90 -11.85
N GLU A 89 38.77 -8.58 -11.87
CA GLU A 89 39.44 -7.83 -10.79
C GLU A 89 38.48 -7.11 -9.81
N LEU A 90 37.16 -7.23 -10.00
CA LEU A 90 36.11 -6.70 -9.09
C LEU A 90 35.76 -7.64 -7.93
#